data_AF-A0A8K0G9A4-F1
#
_entry.id   AF-A0A8K0G9A4-F1
#
_cell.length_a   1.000
_cell.length_b   1.000
_cell.length_c   1.000
_cell.angle_alpha   90.00
_cell.angle_beta   90.00
_cell.angle_gamma   90.00
#
_symmetry.space_group_name_H-M   'P 1'
#
loop_
_entity.id
_entity.type
_entity.pdbx_description
1 polymer ?
#
loop_
_entity_poly.entity_id
_entity_poly.type
_entity_poly.pdbx_seq_one_letter_code
_entity_poly.pdbx_strand_id
1 'polypeptide(L)'
;MTKLIEWLTVFGCIFCAWAALVTNKIENNFTKQYFSVILYSPIIFVVLFGVYAAMVVLYRTFTFNNCEEAAVELQKEIKEAREDLSKLGFKFKKRSK
;
A
#
# COMPACT_ATOMS: atom_id res chain seq x y z
N MET A 1 18.03 -15.54 12.43
CA MET A 1 18.24 -14.54 11.35
C MET A 1 17.00 -13.66 11.29
N THR A 2 17.14 -12.34 11.35
CA THR A 2 15.99 -11.43 11.22
C THR A 2 15.47 -11.46 9.79
N LYS A 3 14.16 -11.32 9.59
CA LYS A 3 13.54 -11.27 8.25
C LYS A 3 14.16 -10.19 7.35
N LEU A 4 14.66 -9.13 7.96
CA LEU A 4 15.39 -8.06 7.27
C LEU A 4 16.66 -8.57 6.57
N ILE A 5 17.48 -9.38 7.25
CA ILE A 5 18.72 -9.93 6.68
C ILE A 5 18.41 -10.86 5.51
N GLU A 6 17.36 -11.67 5.61
CA GLU A 6 16.90 -12.54 4.52
C GLU A 6 16.58 -11.73 3.26
N TRP A 7 15.75 -10.69 3.38
CA TRP A 7 15.42 -9.82 2.25
C TRP A 7 16.62 -9.04 1.72
N LEU A 8 17.48 -8.52 2.60
CA LEU A 8 18.67 -7.77 2.20
C LEU A 8 19.63 -8.64 1.37
N THR A 9 19.80 -9.92 1.76
CA THR A 9 20.64 -10.85 0.99
C THR A 9 20.08 -11.13 -0.40
N VAL A 10 18.76 -11.32 -0.54
CA VAL A 10 18.12 -11.53 -1.84
C VAL A 10 18.29 -10.30 -2.74
N PHE A 11 18.01 -9.10 -2.23
CA PHE A 11 18.19 -7.86 -2.98
C PHE A 11 19.66 -7.63 -3.35
N GLY A 12 20.59 -7.94 -2.45
CA GLY A 12 22.03 -7.89 -2.71
C GLY A 12 22.44 -8.79 -3.87
N CYS A 13 21.97 -10.04 -3.90
CA CYS A 13 22.25 -10.97 -5.00
C CYS A 13 21.75 -10.46 -6.36
N ILE A 14 20.52 -9.92 -6.39
CA ILE A 14 19.93 -9.34 -7.61
C ILE A 14 20.73 -8.12 -8.08
N PHE A 15 21.11 -7.24 -7.15
CA PHE A 15 21.92 -6.06 -7.46
C PHE A 15 23.31 -6.44 -7.98
N CYS A 16 23.94 -7.45 -7.38
CA CYS A 16 25.22 -7.99 -7.86
C CYS A 16 25.10 -8.56 -9.29
N ALA A 17 24.02 -9.29 -9.59
CA ALA A 17 23.78 -9.79 -10.94
C ALA A 17 23.60 -8.65 -11.95
N TRP A 18 22.84 -7.60 -11.59
CA TRP A 18 22.69 -6.40 -12.42
C TRP A 18 24.03 -5.68 -12.64
N ALA A 19 24.82 -5.47 -11.60
CA ALA A 19 26.12 -4.81 -11.70
C ALA A 19 27.10 -5.61 -12.58
N ALA A 20 27.06 -6.95 -12.53
CA ALA A 20 27.83 -7.82 -13.40
C ALA A 20 27.42 -7.69 -14.88
N LEU A 21 26.13 -7.50 -15.17
CA LEU A 21 25.62 -7.25 -16.52
C LEU A 21 26.04 -5.87 -17.04
N VAL A 22 26.02 -4.84 -16.19
CA VAL A 22 26.42 -3.46 -16.56
C VAL A 22 27.93 -3.35 -16.81
N THR A 23 28.75 -4.07 -16.05
CA THR A 23 30.22 -4.08 -16.21
C THR A 23 30.69 -4.88 -17.43
N ASN A 24 29.77 -5.38 -18.26
CA ASN A 24 30.06 -6.06 -19.53
C ASN A 24 31.00 -7.26 -19.39
N LYS A 25 31.03 -7.90 -18.21
CA LYS A 25 31.81 -9.13 -17.97
C LYS A 25 31.27 -10.33 -18.75
N ILE A 26 30.06 -10.21 -19.29
CA ILE A 26 29.38 -11.23 -20.10
C ILE A 26 29.10 -10.60 -21.46
N GLU A 27 30.06 -10.76 -22.39
CA GLU A 27 29.89 -10.29 -23.75
C GLU A 27 28.85 -11.16 -24.47
N ASN A 28 27.65 -10.62 -24.64
CA ASN A 28 26.61 -11.24 -25.45
C ASN A 28 26.00 -10.19 -26.37
N ASN A 29 25.66 -10.57 -27.61
CA ASN A 29 25.11 -9.64 -28.62
C ASN A 29 23.81 -8.97 -28.11
N PHE A 30 23.03 -9.68 -27.31
CA PHE A 30 21.79 -9.19 -26.70
C PHE A 30 22.03 -8.05 -25.69
N THR A 31 23.07 -8.16 -24.86
CA THR A 31 23.44 -7.16 -23.85
C THR A 31 23.88 -5.85 -24.51
N LYS A 32 24.61 -5.94 -25.64
CA LYS A 32 25.06 -4.75 -26.40
C LYS A 32 23.89 -4.03 -27.06
N GLN A 33 22.89 -4.75 -27.57
CA GLN A 33 21.71 -4.17 -28.21
C GLN A 33 20.75 -3.49 -27.22
N TYR A 34 20.56 -4.06 -26.02
CA TYR A 34 19.62 -3.55 -25.01
C TYR A 34 20.30 -2.89 -23.81
N PHE A 35 21.56 -2.48 -23.95
CA PHE A 35 22.37 -1.95 -22.84
C PHE A 35 21.69 -0.78 -22.12
N SER A 36 21.07 0.15 -22.86
CA SER A 36 20.34 1.29 -22.28
C SER A 36 19.19 0.84 -21.39
N VAL A 37 18.44 -0.20 -21.80
CA VAL A 37 17.32 -0.74 -21.01
C VAL A 37 17.84 -1.42 -19.75
N ILE A 38 18.95 -2.17 -19.85
CA ILE A 38 19.59 -2.83 -18.70
C ILE A 38 20.10 -1.80 -17.70
N LEU A 39 20.73 -0.72 -18.18
CA LEU A 39 21.23 0.37 -17.33
C LEU A 39 20.11 1.06 -16.55
N TYR A 40 18.99 1.37 -17.20
CA TYR A 40 17.84 2.02 -16.57
C TYR A 40 16.85 1.04 -15.91
N SER A 41 17.12 -0.27 -15.96
CA SER A 41 16.21 -1.29 -15.45
C SER A 41 15.80 -1.09 -13.97
N PRO A 42 16.70 -0.70 -13.03
CA PRO A 42 16.27 -0.48 -11.65
C PRO A 42 15.27 0.66 -11.52
N ILE A 43 15.46 1.74 -12.29
CA ILE A 43 14.56 2.91 -12.27
C ILE A 43 13.20 2.52 -12.87
N ILE A 44 13.19 1.78 -13.98
CA ILE A 44 11.96 1.28 -14.62
C ILE A 44 11.17 0.41 -13.62
N PHE A 45 11.84 -0.48 -12.89
CA PHE A 45 11.21 -1.31 -11.86
C PHE A 45 10.55 -0.46 -10.75
N VAL A 46 11.24 0.56 -10.23
CA VAL A 46 10.68 1.44 -9.18
C VAL A 46 9.46 2.20 -9.71
N VAL A 47 9.52 2.73 -10.94
CA VAL A 47 8.40 3.46 -11.55
C VAL A 47 7.19 2.55 -11.74
N LEU A 48 7.37 1.35 -12.29
CA LEU A 48 6.30 0.37 -12.47
C LEU A 48 5.67 -0.04 -11.14
N PHE A 49 6.50 -0.28 -10.13
CA PHE A 49 6.02 -0.59 -8.78
C PHE A 49 5.22 0.58 -8.19
N GLY A 50 5.69 1.81 -8.37
CA GLY A 50 4.99 3.02 -7.93
C GLY A 50 3.62 3.19 -8.59
N VAL A 51 3.55 3.00 -9.91
CA VAL A 51 2.27 3.04 -10.66
C VAL A 51 1.32 1.94 -10.19
N TYR A 52 1.82 0.72 -10.00
CA TYR A 52 1.02 -0.38 -9.48
C TYR A 52 0.48 -0.07 -8.07
N ALA A 53 1.34 0.42 -7.17
CA ALA A 53 0.94 0.79 -5.81
C ALA A 53 -0.13 1.89 -5.82
N ALA A 54 0.05 2.94 -6.64
CA ALA A 54 -0.94 4.00 -6.80
C ALA A 54 -2.28 3.47 -7.33
N MET A 55 -2.26 2.61 -8.35
CA MET A 55 -3.48 1.99 -8.87
C MET A 55 -4.20 1.14 -7.81
N VAL A 56 -3.47 0.36 -7.03
CA VAL A 56 -4.06 -0.47 -5.96
C VAL A 56 -4.70 0.40 -4.88
N VAL A 57 -4.03 1.47 -4.46
CA VAL A 57 -4.58 2.41 -3.47
C VAL A 57 -5.84 3.06 -4.01
N LEU A 58 -5.79 3.64 -5.22
CA LEU A 58 -6.95 4.28 -5.85
C LEU A 58 -8.11 3.32 -6.02
N TYR A 59 -7.86 2.11 -6.54
CA TYR A 59 -8.88 1.09 -6.73
C TYR A 59 -9.55 0.72 -5.41
N ARG A 60 -8.77 0.48 -4.35
CA ARG A 60 -9.31 0.14 -3.03
C ARG A 60 -10.05 1.30 -2.38
N THR A 61 -9.58 2.53 -2.56
CA THR A 61 -10.26 3.72 -2.04
C THR A 61 -11.57 3.96 -2.77
N PHE A 62 -11.61 3.87 -4.10
CA PHE A 62 -12.84 4.04 -4.88
C PHE A 62 -13.83 2.89 -4.70
N THR A 63 -13.34 1.67 -4.46
CA THR A 63 -14.16 0.49 -4.21
C THR A 63 -14.56 0.35 -2.73
N PHE A 64 -14.13 1.28 -1.86
CA PHE A 64 -14.60 1.30 -0.49
C PHE A 64 -16.09 1.65 -0.51
N ASN A 65 -16.94 0.64 -0.35
CA ASN A 65 -18.38 0.80 -0.45
C ASN A 65 -18.84 1.78 0.63
N ASN A 66 -19.56 2.83 0.23
CA ASN A 66 -20.18 3.74 1.17
C ASN A 66 -21.30 2.96 1.87
N CYS A 67 -21.03 2.43 3.06
CA CYS A 67 -22.04 1.78 3.90
C CYS A 67 -22.92 2.83 4.58
N GLU A 68 -23.66 3.59 3.79
CA GLU A 68 -24.61 4.60 4.28
C GLU A 68 -25.69 3.96 5.16
N GLU A 69 -26.18 2.78 4.77
CA GLU A 69 -27.19 2.04 5.53
C GLU A 69 -26.69 1.65 6.93
N ALA A 70 -25.46 1.11 7.03
CA ALA A 70 -24.85 0.79 8.32
C ALA A 70 -24.62 2.05 9.18
N ALA A 71 -24.29 3.18 8.55
CA ALA A 71 -24.18 4.45 9.26
C ALA A 71 -25.55 4.91 9.82
N VAL A 72 -26.63 4.76 9.05
CA VAL A 72 -27.99 5.10 9.48
C VAL A 72 -28.48 4.18 10.61
N GLU A 73 -28.24 2.87 10.48
CA GLU A 73 -28.59 1.89 11.52
C GLU A 73 -27.87 2.19 12.83
N LEU A 74 -26.56 2.43 12.79
CA LEU A 74 -25.78 2.83 13.98
C LEU A 74 -26.29 4.13 14.62
N GLN A 75 -26.68 5.13 13.82
CA GLN A 75 -27.27 6.37 14.36
C GLN A 75 -28.60 6.11 15.07
N LYS A 76 -29.42 5.18 14.55
CA LYS A 76 -30.68 4.78 15.17
C LYS A 76 -30.45 4.06 16.50
N GLU A 77 -29.53 3.09 16.55
CA GLU A 77 -29.17 2.39 17.79
C GLU A 77 -28.66 3.36 18.86
N ILE A 78 -27.82 4.34 18.49
CA ILE A 78 -27.35 5.37 19.40
C ILE A 78 -28.51 6.20 19.96
N LYS A 79 -29.51 6.52 19.14
CA LYS A 79 -30.68 7.29 19.56
C LYS A 79 -31.53 6.48 20.56
N GLU A 80 -31.83 5.22 20.24
CA GLU A 80 -32.61 4.33 21.11
C GLU A 80 -31.89 4.09 22.45
N ALA A 81 -30.60 3.79 22.43
CA ALA A 81 -29.79 3.63 23.64
C ALA A 81 -29.77 4.90 24.51
N ARG A 82 -29.75 6.08 23.89
CA ARG A 82 -29.84 7.35 24.61
C ARG A 82 -31.20 7.56 25.26
N GLU A 83 -32.27 7.23 24.55
CA GLU A 83 -33.64 7.32 25.08
C GLU A 83 -33.81 6.38 26.28
N ASP A 84 -33.35 5.14 26.18
CA ASP A 84 -33.44 4.16 27.27
C ASP A 84 -32.61 4.55 28.49
N LEU A 85 -31.39 5.04 28.29
CA LEU A 85 -30.59 5.60 29.38
C LEU A 85 -31.27 6.82 30.04
N SER A 86 -31.94 7.67 29.25
CA SER A 86 -32.67 8.81 29.79
C SER A 86 -33.88 8.38 30.63
N LYS A 87 -34.60 7.32 30.22
CA LYS A 87 -35.70 6.71 30.98
C LYS A 87 -35.19 6.13 32.31
N LEU A 88 -33.97 5.58 32.32
CA LEU A 88 -33.29 5.10 33.54
C LEU A 88 -32.74 6.24 34.42
N GLY A 89 -32.96 7.51 34.06
CA GLY A 89 -32.57 8.68 34.86
C GLY A 89 -31.16 9.23 34.55
N PHE A 90 -30.49 8.73 33.51
CA PHE A 90 -29.18 9.22 33.11
C PHE A 90 -29.28 10.62 32.46
N LYS A 91 -28.54 11.60 32.98
CA LYS A 91 -28.48 12.96 32.44
C LYS A 91 -27.24 13.13 31.56
N PHE A 92 -27.45 13.24 30.25
CA PHE A 92 -26.36 13.51 29.32
C PHE A 92 -25.77 14.91 29.53
N LYS A 93 -24.44 15.00 29.66
CA LYS A 93 -23.73 16.28 29.67
C LYS A 93 -23.91 16.98 28.32
N LYS A 94 -24.52 18.17 28.30
CA LYS A 94 -24.53 19.03 27.11
C LYS A 94 -23.09 19.42 26.80
N ARG A 95 -22.60 19.06 25.61
CA ARG A 95 -21.35 19.64 25.08
C ARG A 95 -21.65 21.10 24.76
N SER A 96 -21.01 22.02 25.50
CA SER A 96 -20.94 23.43 25.08
C SER A 96 -20.22 23.48 23.75
N LYS A 97 -20.78 24.22 22.80
CA LYS A 97 -20.16 24.53 21.52
C LYS A 97 -18.89 25.35 21.73
#